data_AF-A0A970GZH7-F1
#
_entry.id   AF-A0A970GZH7-F1
#
_cell.length_a   1.000
_cell.length_b   1.000
_cell.length_c   1.000
_cell.angle_alpha   90.00
_cell.angle_beta   90.00
_cell.angle_gamma   90.00
#
_symmetry.space_group_name_H-M   'P 1'
#
loop_
_entity.id
_entity.type
_entity.pdbx_description
1 polymer ?
#
loop_
_entity_poly.entity_id
_entity_poly.type
_entity_poly.pdbx_seq_one_letter_code
_entity_poly.pdbx_strand_id
1 'polypeptide(L)'
;MNITEVPPVFFSEAMRDIDLLVSAAHYGSVDPEASLSTIEMRTALINVLLPLLKIDNVTINKSHALIKGEFGEYTVHLGSGVAHMQAKGMMPILPVHSSHRGRVFLPFADDDLKTAEVLTKIVMLAEDKKIKDPVILGFIRS
;
A
#
# COMPACT_ATOMS: atom_id res chain seq x y z
N MET A 1 -12.88 -22.24 -22.44
CA MET A 1 -12.87 -20.77 -22.43
C MET A 1 -11.46 -20.35 -22.09
N ASN A 2 -10.79 -19.68 -23.01
CA ASN A 2 -9.41 -19.20 -22.80
C ASN A 2 -9.47 -17.85 -22.07
N ILE A 3 -8.53 -17.58 -21.17
CA ILE A 3 -8.44 -16.30 -20.45
C ILE A 3 -8.33 -15.11 -21.41
N THR A 4 -7.71 -15.34 -22.58
CA THR A 4 -7.55 -14.34 -23.64
C THR A 4 -8.86 -13.97 -24.34
N GLU A 5 -9.94 -14.72 -24.11
CA GLU A 5 -11.28 -14.46 -24.68
C GLU A 5 -12.14 -13.58 -23.76
N VAL A 6 -11.70 -13.34 -22.52
CA VAL A 6 -12.42 -12.47 -21.57
C VAL A 6 -12.13 -11.00 -21.90
N PRO A 7 -13.14 -10.12 -22.04
CA PRO A 7 -12.89 -8.72 -22.29
C PRO A 7 -12.05 -8.08 -21.16
N PRO A 8 -11.03 -7.27 -21.48
CA PRO A 8 -10.09 -6.75 -20.49
C PRO A 8 -10.73 -5.98 -19.32
N VAL A 9 -11.80 -5.25 -19.59
CA VAL A 9 -12.52 -4.48 -18.56
C VAL A 9 -13.15 -5.40 -17.52
N PHE A 10 -13.92 -6.41 -17.94
CA PHE A 10 -14.52 -7.38 -17.02
C PHE A 10 -13.47 -8.18 -16.26
N PHE A 11 -12.37 -8.54 -16.94
CA PHE A 11 -11.26 -9.21 -16.28
C PHE A 11 -10.63 -8.33 -15.19
N SER A 12 -10.39 -7.05 -15.48
CA SER A 12 -9.82 -6.11 -14.51
C SER A 12 -10.75 -5.82 -13.34
N GLU A 13 -12.06 -5.80 -13.56
CA GLU A 13 -13.07 -5.63 -12.51
C GLU A 13 -13.08 -6.84 -11.56
N ALA A 14 -13.15 -8.05 -12.12
CA ALA A 14 -13.10 -9.27 -11.33
C ALA A 14 -11.79 -9.41 -10.54
N MET A 15 -10.64 -9.03 -11.14
CA MET A 15 -9.36 -9.04 -10.45
C MET A 15 -9.27 -8.00 -9.33
N ARG A 16 -9.90 -6.83 -9.50
CA ARG A 16 -9.99 -5.81 -8.45
C ARG A 16 -10.79 -6.30 -7.25
N ASP A 17 -11.90 -7.00 -7.48
CA ASP A 17 -12.73 -7.56 -6.41
C ASP A 17 -11.99 -8.67 -5.65
N ILE A 18 -11.25 -9.53 -6.36
CA ILE A 18 -10.41 -10.56 -5.75
C ILE A 18 -9.29 -9.93 -4.91
N ASP A 19 -8.60 -8.91 -5.44
CA ASP A 19 -7.54 -8.21 -4.70
C ASP A 19 -8.06 -7.54 -3.42
N LEU A 20 -9.26 -6.96 -3.49
CA LEU A 20 -9.94 -6.40 -2.33
C LEU A 20 -10.30 -7.49 -1.31
N LEU A 21 -10.84 -8.63 -1.75
CA LEU A 21 -11.17 -9.76 -0.90
C LEU A 21 -9.93 -10.34 -0.22
N VAL A 22 -8.83 -10.55 -0.95
CA VAL A 22 -7.57 -11.08 -0.39
C VAL A 22 -6.98 -10.11 0.62
N SER A 23 -7.04 -8.81 0.33
CA SER A 23 -6.64 -7.77 1.29
C SER A 23 -7.51 -7.77 2.56
N ALA A 24 -8.81 -8.02 2.42
CA ALA A 24 -9.74 -8.17 3.55
C ALA A 24 -9.57 -9.52 4.28
N ALA A 25 -9.15 -10.58 3.60
CA ALA A 25 -9.00 -11.91 4.17
C ALA A 25 -7.70 -12.08 4.99
N HIS A 26 -6.69 -11.22 4.78
CA HIS A 26 -5.56 -11.13 5.71
C HIS A 26 -5.99 -10.72 7.14
N TYR A 27 -7.20 -10.16 7.29
CA TYR A 27 -7.83 -9.94 8.60
C TYR A 27 -8.48 -11.21 9.19
N GLY A 28 -8.56 -12.31 8.44
CA GLY A 28 -9.40 -13.48 8.69
C GLY A 28 -8.97 -14.45 9.79
N SER A 29 -8.25 -14.01 10.82
CA SER A 29 -8.10 -14.79 12.07
C SER A 29 -8.34 -13.98 13.34
N VAL A 30 -8.77 -12.72 13.23
CA VAL A 30 -9.04 -11.85 14.37
C VAL A 30 -10.23 -10.94 14.07
N ASP A 31 -11.07 -10.66 15.08
CA ASP A 31 -12.32 -9.89 15.01
C ASP A 31 -12.28 -8.63 14.12
N PRO A 32 -13.41 -8.19 13.52
CA PRO A 32 -13.51 -6.94 12.76
C PRO A 32 -13.00 -5.68 13.50
N GLU A 33 -13.02 -5.67 14.83
CA GLU A 33 -12.40 -4.63 15.68
C GLU A 33 -10.87 -4.55 15.50
N ALA A 34 -10.22 -5.68 15.17
CA ALA A 34 -8.81 -5.72 14.82
C ALA A 34 -8.51 -4.86 13.60
N SER A 35 -9.46 -4.69 12.67
CA SER A 35 -9.23 -3.89 11.46
C SER A 35 -9.08 -2.39 11.74
N LEU A 36 -9.88 -1.86 12.67
CA LEU A 36 -9.78 -0.48 13.14
C LEU A 36 -8.56 -0.29 14.02
N SER A 37 -8.33 -1.20 14.98
CA SER A 37 -7.15 -1.13 15.85
C SER A 37 -5.85 -1.22 15.04
N THR A 38 -5.83 -1.97 13.94
CA THR A 38 -4.67 -2.06 13.05
C THR A 38 -4.46 -0.77 12.24
N ILE A 39 -5.53 -0.11 11.76
CA ILE A 39 -5.41 1.18 11.07
C ILE A 39 -4.94 2.27 12.03
N GLU A 40 -5.44 2.28 13.27
CA GLU A 40 -5.01 3.22 14.32
C GLU A 40 -3.53 2.99 14.68
N MET A 41 -3.12 1.74 14.88
CA MET A 41 -1.72 1.38 15.15
C MET A 41 -0.80 1.77 13.99
N ARG A 42 -1.19 1.48 12.74
CA ARG A 42 -0.44 1.92 11.55
C ARG A 42 -0.36 3.44 11.45
N THR A 43 -1.45 4.15 11.77
CA THR A 43 -1.47 5.61 11.81
C THR A 43 -0.47 6.15 12.83
N ALA A 44 -0.45 5.57 14.03
CA ALA A 44 0.51 5.94 15.07
C ALA A 44 1.96 5.70 14.61
N LEU A 45 2.25 4.55 14.01
CA LEU A 45 3.57 4.23 13.46
C LEU A 45 3.99 5.21 12.35
N ILE A 46 3.09 5.51 11.41
CA ILE A 46 3.36 6.46 10.32
C ILE A 46 3.70 7.85 10.89
N ASN A 47 2.91 8.33 11.85
CA ASN A 47 3.14 9.64 12.47
C ASN A 47 4.49 9.73 13.21
N VAL A 48 4.99 8.61 13.74
CA VAL A 48 6.34 8.54 14.35
C VAL A 48 7.43 8.46 13.28
N LEU A 49 7.23 7.68 12.22
CA LEU A 49 8.26 7.41 11.21
C LEU A 49 8.47 8.57 10.24
N LEU A 50 7.41 9.27 9.80
CA LEU A 50 7.53 10.33 8.81
C LEU A 50 8.53 11.44 9.23
N PRO A 51 8.48 11.99 10.47
CA PRO A 51 9.47 12.95 10.92
C PRO A 51 10.90 12.39 10.97
N LEU A 52 11.06 11.13 11.41
CA LEU A 52 12.38 10.46 11.48
C LEU A 52 13.00 10.29 10.09
N LEU A 53 12.17 10.04 9.08
CA LEU A 53 12.57 9.90 7.69
C LEU A 53 12.65 11.24 6.95
N LYS A 54 12.29 12.35 7.60
CA LYS A 54 12.22 13.70 7.01
C LYS A 54 11.26 13.77 5.82
N ILE A 55 10.11 13.11 5.94
CA ILE A 55 9.02 13.13 4.97
C ILE A 55 7.89 14.02 5.51
N ASP A 56 7.57 15.10 4.80
CA ASP A 56 6.58 16.11 5.20
C ASP A 56 5.41 16.24 4.20
N ASN A 57 5.47 15.54 3.08
CA ASN A 57 4.48 15.55 1.99
C ASN A 57 3.42 14.44 2.11
N VAL A 58 3.18 13.95 3.33
CA VAL A 58 2.18 12.92 3.62
C VAL A 58 1.22 13.42 4.70
N THR A 59 -0.08 13.25 4.48
CA THR A 59 -1.14 13.59 5.45
C THR A 59 -2.08 12.40 5.62
N ILE A 60 -2.37 12.01 6.87
CA ILE A 60 -3.33 10.95 7.15
C ILE A 60 -4.75 11.53 7.22
N ASN A 61 -5.67 10.91 6.47
CA ASN A 61 -7.09 11.24 6.48
C ASN A 61 -7.92 9.95 6.59
N LYS A 62 -8.55 9.75 7.76
CA LYS A 62 -9.27 8.52 8.11
C LYS A 62 -8.37 7.30 7.85
N SER A 63 -8.80 6.40 6.97
CA SER A 63 -8.08 5.17 6.63
C SER A 63 -7.09 5.32 5.47
N HIS A 64 -6.73 6.54 5.05
CA HIS A 64 -5.84 6.78 3.91
C HIS A 64 -4.66 7.68 4.27
N ALA A 65 -3.49 7.35 3.74
CA ALA A 65 -2.39 8.28 3.60
C ALA A 65 -2.53 9.02 2.26
N LEU A 66 -2.59 10.35 2.30
CA LEU A 66 -2.58 11.25 1.16
C LEU A 66 -1.15 11.73 0.94
N ILE A 67 -0.60 11.53 -0.26
CA ILE A 67 0.82 11.73 -0.55
C ILE A 67 0.93 12.68 -1.73
N LYS A 68 1.74 13.74 -1.59
CA LYS A 68 2.04 14.69 -2.66
C LYS A 68 3.46 14.46 -3.17
N GLY A 69 3.62 13.58 -4.16
CA GLY A 69 4.90 13.32 -4.81
C GLY A 69 5.27 14.40 -5.84
N GLU A 70 6.41 14.21 -6.51
CA GLU A 70 6.89 15.11 -7.57
C GLU A 70 6.20 14.84 -8.91
N PHE A 71 5.85 13.58 -9.19
CA PHE A 71 5.20 13.14 -10.42
C PHE A 71 3.68 12.93 -10.27
N GLY A 72 3.13 13.00 -9.06
CA GLY A 72 1.69 12.92 -8.85
C GLY A 72 1.23 12.97 -7.40
N GLU A 73 -0.09 12.99 -7.26
CA GLU A 73 -0.76 12.81 -5.96
C GLU A 73 -1.25 11.39 -5.82
N TYR A 74 -0.96 10.76 -4.68
CA TYR A 74 -1.25 9.37 -4.40
C TYR A 74 -2.08 9.20 -3.15
N THR A 75 -2.83 8.10 -3.08
CA THR A 75 -3.46 7.64 -1.85
C THR A 75 -3.08 6.20 -1.57
N VAL A 76 -2.82 5.86 -0.31
CA VAL A 76 -2.60 4.48 0.14
C VAL A 76 -3.60 4.17 1.25
N HIS A 77 -4.41 3.13 1.06
CA HIS A 77 -5.35 2.69 2.08
C HIS A 77 -4.60 1.93 3.19
N LEU A 78 -4.69 2.40 4.43
CA LEU A 78 -3.95 1.87 5.58
C LEU A 78 -4.38 0.47 5.99
N GLY A 79 -5.59 0.07 5.59
CA GLY A 79 -6.08 -1.28 5.86
C GLY A 79 -5.57 -2.31 4.84
N SER A 80 -5.85 -2.06 3.56
CA SER A 80 -5.61 -3.02 2.47
C SER A 80 -4.22 -2.90 1.84
N GLY A 81 -3.57 -1.73 1.95
CA GLY A 81 -2.33 -1.43 1.24
C GLY A 81 -2.52 -1.06 -0.24
N VAL A 82 -3.77 -0.98 -0.72
CA VAL A 82 -4.07 -0.57 -2.10
C VAL A 82 -3.62 0.88 -2.31
N ALA A 83 -2.88 1.11 -3.39
CA ALA A 83 -2.40 2.43 -3.79
C ALA A 83 -3.19 2.93 -5.01
N HIS A 84 -3.51 4.22 -5.02
CA HIS A 84 -4.11 4.91 -6.15
C HIS A 84 -3.29 6.15 -6.49
N MET A 85 -3.24 6.49 -7.77
CA MET A 85 -2.77 7.78 -8.26
C MET A 85 -3.98 8.59 -8.74
N GLN A 86 -4.04 9.86 -8.35
CA GLN A 86 -5.10 10.76 -8.78
C GLN A 86 -5.12 10.83 -10.32
N ALA A 87 -6.31 10.88 -10.91
CA ALA A 87 -6.57 10.87 -12.36
C ALA A 87 -6.17 9.60 -13.14
N LYS A 88 -5.38 8.67 -12.56
CA LYS A 88 -4.97 7.41 -13.23
C LYS A 88 -5.56 6.13 -12.62
N GLY A 89 -6.03 6.18 -11.39
CA GLY A 89 -6.67 5.04 -10.74
C GLY A 89 -5.69 4.17 -9.95
N MET A 90 -5.96 2.86 -9.87
CA MET A 90 -5.20 1.94 -9.01
C MET A 90 -3.79 1.68 -9.54
N MET A 91 -2.79 1.68 -8.66
CA MET A 91 -1.42 1.37 -8.99
C MET A 91 -1.08 -0.08 -8.58
N PRO A 92 -0.66 -0.95 -9.51
CA PRO A 92 -0.33 -2.35 -9.20
C PRO A 92 1.09 -2.45 -8.62
N ILE A 93 1.28 -1.97 -7.39
CA ILE A 93 2.55 -2.09 -6.67
C ILE A 93 2.48 -3.34 -5.80
N LEU A 94 3.17 -4.39 -6.23
CA LEU A 94 3.20 -5.68 -5.56
C LEU A 94 4.30 -5.71 -4.49
N PRO A 95 3.99 -6.16 -3.26
CA PRO A 95 5.03 -6.40 -2.27
C PRO A 95 5.89 -7.59 -2.70
N VAL A 96 7.21 -7.41 -2.67
CA VAL A 96 8.16 -8.51 -2.80
C VAL A 96 8.71 -8.78 -1.41
N HIS A 97 8.16 -9.79 -0.73
CA HIS A 97 8.66 -10.21 0.58
C HIS A 97 9.98 -10.97 0.39
N SER A 98 11.11 -10.24 0.38
CA SER A 98 12.41 -10.89 0.44
C SER A 98 12.54 -11.61 1.79
N SER A 99 12.74 -12.93 1.75
CA SER A 99 12.94 -13.81 2.92
C SER A 99 14.23 -13.53 3.71
N HIS A 100 14.78 -12.31 3.66
CA HIS A 100 15.91 -11.92 4.51
C HIS A 100 15.38 -11.34 5.81
N ARG A 101 14.97 -12.27 6.69
CA ARG A 101 14.55 -12.02 8.06
C ARG A 101 15.77 -11.53 8.86
N GLY A 102 16.05 -10.22 8.80
CA GLY A 102 16.99 -9.58 9.71
C GLY A 102 16.51 -9.80 11.14
N ARG A 103 17.33 -10.42 11.98
CA ARG A 103 17.00 -10.79 13.37
C ARG A 103 16.89 -9.57 14.30
N VAL A 104 15.97 -8.65 14.02
CA VAL A 104 15.63 -7.57 14.95
C VAL A 104 14.22 -7.82 15.45
N PHE A 105 14.13 -8.48 16.59
CA PHE A 105 12.89 -8.70 17.31
C PHE A 105 12.52 -7.40 18.04
N LEU A 106 11.45 -6.74 17.60
CA LEU A 106 10.81 -5.66 18.33
C LEU A 106 9.55 -6.24 18.98
N PRO A 107 9.48 -6.36 20.32
CA PRO A 107 8.38 -7.05 21.02
C PRO A 107 6.99 -6.38 20.90
N PHE A 108 6.90 -5.25 20.17
CA PHE A 108 5.67 -4.50 19.91
C PHE A 108 5.46 -4.18 18.42
N ALA A 109 6.41 -4.55 17.55
CA ALA A 109 6.25 -4.46 16.12
C ALA A 109 5.99 -5.88 15.66
N ASP A 110 4.71 -6.21 15.49
CA ASP A 110 4.33 -7.45 14.82
C ASP A 110 5.14 -7.62 13.53
N ASP A 111 5.43 -8.87 13.17
CA ASP A 111 5.82 -9.29 11.80
C ASP A 111 4.64 -9.06 10.83
N ASP A 112 3.94 -7.93 10.93
CA ASP A 112 2.80 -7.57 10.11
C ASP A 112 3.31 -7.14 8.73
N LEU A 113 3.31 -8.11 7.83
CA LEU A 113 3.65 -7.95 6.42
C LEU A 113 2.87 -6.78 5.78
N LYS A 114 1.63 -6.54 6.23
CA LYS A 114 0.79 -5.48 5.69
C LYS A 114 1.25 -4.10 6.18
N THR A 115 1.71 -3.97 7.43
CA THR A 115 2.34 -2.73 7.92
C THR A 115 3.60 -2.42 7.13
N ALA A 116 4.48 -3.40 6.92
CA ALA A 116 5.70 -3.21 6.12
C ALA A 116 5.37 -2.78 4.68
N GLU A 117 4.37 -3.42 4.07
CA GLU A 117 3.88 -3.07 2.73
C GLU A 117 3.35 -1.63 2.67
N VAL A 118 2.44 -1.26 3.58
CA VAL A 118 1.83 0.09 3.63
C VAL A 118 2.91 1.16 3.81
N LEU A 119 3.81 0.97 4.79
CA LEU A 119 4.90 1.91 5.06
C LEU A 119 5.83 2.05 3.85
N THR A 120 6.20 0.94 3.21
CA THR A 120 7.06 0.96 2.03
C THR A 120 6.41 1.72 0.89
N LYS A 121 5.12 1.49 0.63
CA LYS A 121 4.36 2.23 -0.40
C LYS A 121 4.31 3.72 -0.11
N ILE A 122 4.04 4.11 1.13
CA ILE A 122 3.99 5.52 1.53
C ILE A 122 5.35 6.20 1.30
N VAL A 123 6.43 5.62 1.82
CA VAL A 123 7.78 6.20 1.70
C VAL A 123 8.24 6.25 0.25
N MET A 124 8.01 5.18 -0.51
CA MET A 124 8.40 5.09 -1.92
C MET A 124 7.68 6.14 -2.78
N LEU A 125 6.36 6.32 -2.58
CA LEU A 125 5.56 7.29 -3.34
C LEU A 125 5.80 8.73 -2.89
N ALA A 126 6.12 8.95 -1.61
CA ALA A 126 6.52 10.26 -1.11
C ALA A 126 7.83 10.75 -1.73
N GLU A 127 8.71 9.83 -2.13
CA GLU A 127 9.95 10.12 -2.85
C GLU A 127 9.94 9.55 -4.29
N ASP A 128 8.81 9.68 -5.00
CA ASP A 128 8.58 9.09 -6.32
C ASP A 128 9.68 9.37 -7.37
N LYS A 129 10.37 10.52 -7.29
CA LYS A 129 11.54 10.85 -8.11
C LYS A 129 12.72 9.87 -7.99
N LYS A 130 12.81 9.17 -6.84
CA LYS A 130 13.86 8.18 -6.57
C LYS A 130 13.48 6.78 -7.07
N ILE A 131 12.23 6.57 -7.50
CA ILE A 131 11.78 5.29 -8.05
C ILE A 131 12.53 5.01 -9.35
N LYS A 132 13.09 3.80 -9.44
CA LYS A 132 13.82 3.32 -10.63
C LYS A 132 13.13 2.14 -11.32
N ASP A 133 12.12 1.56 -10.69
CA ASP A 133 11.39 0.43 -11.26
C ASP A 133 10.66 0.88 -12.54
N PRO A 134 10.96 0.28 -13.70
CA PRO A 134 10.41 0.72 -14.98
C PRO A 134 8.91 0.46 -15.08
N VAL A 135 8.37 -0.55 -14.38
CA VAL A 135 6.93 -0.85 -14.39
C VAL A 135 6.20 0.25 -13.62
N ILE A 136 6.65 0.58 -12.41
CA ILE A 136 6.05 1.64 -11.60
C ILE A 136 6.18 3.00 -12.30
N LEU A 137 7.35 3.30 -12.86
CA LEU A 137 7.56 4.53 -13.62
C LEU A 137 6.67 4.61 -14.87
N GLY A 138 6.42 3.48 -15.53
CA GLY A 138 5.47 3.38 -16.64
C GLY A 138 4.06 3.80 -16.24
N PHE A 139 3.58 3.43 -15.05
CA PHE A 139 2.29 3.89 -14.52
C PHE A 139 2.31 5.37 -14.11
N ILE A 140 3.39 5.85 -13.50
CA ILE A 140 3.49 7.23 -13.01
C ILE A 140 3.60 8.24 -14.16
N ARG A 141 4.40 7.95 -15.19
CA ARG A 141 4.73 8.91 -16.27
C ARG A 141 3.85 8.82 -17.52
N SER A 142 3.01 7.79 -17.63
CA SER A 142 2.12 7.58 -18.80
C SER A 142 1.04 8.61 -19.02
#